data_AF-A0AAP6LJP1-F1
#
_entry.id   AF-A0AAP6LJP1-F1
#
_cell.length_a   1.000
_cell.length_b   1.000
_cell.length_c   1.000
_cell.angle_alpha   90.00
_cell.angle_beta   90.00
_cell.angle_gamma   90.00
#
_symmetry.space_group_name_H-M   'P 1'
#
loop_
_entity.id
_entity.type
_entity.pdbx_description
1 polymer ?
#
loop_
_entity_poly.entity_id
_entity_poly.type
_entity_poly.pdbx_seq_one_letter_code
_entity_poly.pdbx_strand_id
1 'polypeptide(L)'
;MKYQNIFNQDFYPTPREVLDLMELDVNNKIILEPSAGKGNIIDYLKEYGAKEVLFCEINKDLAEICKTKANQIGTDFLELKPEAVAGVEAIIVNS
;
A
#
# COMPACT_ATOMS: atom_id res chain seq x y z
N MET A 1 4.03 -26.76 23.39
CA MET A 1 4.36 -25.46 22.77
C MET A 1 4.36 -25.66 21.26
N LYS A 2 3.40 -25.08 20.54
CA LYS A 2 3.37 -25.13 19.07
C LYS A 2 4.27 -24.00 18.58
N TYR A 3 5.35 -24.33 17.89
CA TYR A 3 6.06 -23.37 17.05
C TYR A 3 5.07 -22.94 15.95
N GLN A 4 4.41 -21.78 16.13
CA GLN A 4 3.80 -21.09 15.02
C GLN A 4 4.94 -20.68 14.09
N ASN A 5 4.88 -21.12 12.84
CA ASN A 5 5.79 -20.71 11.78
C ASN A 5 5.91 -19.17 11.78
N ILE A 6 7.10 -18.67 12.10
CA ILE A 6 7.44 -17.23 12.14
C ILE A 6 7.49 -16.62 10.72
N PHE A 7 7.39 -17.46 9.69
CA PHE A 7 7.20 -17.04 8.31
C PHE A 7 5.69 -16.97 8.02
N ASN A 8 5.11 -15.78 8.18
CA ASN A 8 3.82 -15.46 7.56
C ASN A 8 3.91 -15.82 6.07
N GLN A 9 3.16 -16.84 5.64
CA GLN A 9 3.13 -17.33 4.26
C GLN A 9 2.55 -16.30 3.27
N ASP A 10 2.06 -15.17 3.78
CA ASP A 10 1.43 -14.08 3.02
C ASP A 10 2.36 -12.88 2.82
N PHE A 11 3.67 -13.02 3.07
CA PHE A 11 4.63 -11.91 2.98
C PHE A 11 5.37 -11.88 1.63
N TYR A 12 4.78 -11.23 0.63
CA TYR A 12 5.37 -11.04 -0.71
C TYR A 12 5.61 -9.55 -1.00
N PRO A 13 6.70 -8.95 -0.49
CA PRO A 13 7.03 -7.57 -0.84
C PRO A 13 7.31 -7.50 -2.34
N THR A 14 6.60 -6.64 -3.08
CA THR A 14 6.91 -6.40 -4.50
C THR A 14 8.35 -5.88 -4.60
N PRO A 15 9.25 -6.60 -5.28
CA PRO A 15 10.63 -6.14 -5.49
C PRO A 15 10.63 -4.85 -6.31
N ARG A 16 11.57 -3.94 -6.04
CA ARG A 16 11.68 -2.66 -6.75
C ARG A 16 11.79 -2.83 -8.27
N GLU A 17 12.61 -3.79 -8.69
CA GLU A 17 12.78 -4.16 -10.10
C GLU A 17 11.46 -4.53 -10.81
N VAL A 18 10.49 -5.11 -10.09
CA VAL A 18 9.16 -5.40 -10.66
C VAL A 18 8.36 -4.12 -10.83
N LEU A 19 8.42 -3.19 -9.86
CA LEU A 19 7.73 -1.89 -9.95
C LEU A 19 8.29 -1.02 -11.07
N ASP A 20 9.61 -1.05 -11.29
CA ASP A 20 10.26 -0.32 -12.37
C ASP A 20 9.80 -0.84 -13.76
N LEU A 21 9.50 -2.14 -13.88
CA LEU A 21 8.95 -2.74 -15.11
C LEU A 21 7.49 -2.38 -15.39
N MET A 22 6.75 -1.89 -14.39
CA MET A 22 5.34 -1.54 -14.54
C MET A 22 5.12 -0.19 -15.22
N GLU A 23 6.17 0.61 -15.43
CA GLU A 23 6.14 1.94 -16.08
C GLU A 23 4.97 2.82 -15.58
N LEU A 24 4.73 2.80 -14.27
CA LEU A 24 3.57 3.44 -13.67
C LEU A 24 3.61 4.96 -13.84
N ASP A 25 2.56 5.53 -14.42
CA ASP A 25 2.34 6.98 -14.43
C ASP A 25 1.78 7.43 -13.07
N VAL A 26 2.68 7.84 -12.17
CA VAL A 26 2.36 8.16 -10.76
C VAL A 26 2.54 9.63 -10.41
N ASN A 27 3.27 10.38 -11.23
CA ASN A 27 3.68 11.74 -10.90
C ASN A 27 2.47 12.67 -10.73
N ASN A 28 2.45 13.42 -9.64
CA ASN A 28 1.40 14.36 -9.25
C ASN A 28 -0.02 13.77 -9.07
N LYS A 29 -0.16 12.45 -8.88
CA LYS A 29 -1.46 11.78 -8.66
C LYS A 29 -1.76 11.49 -7.19
N ILE A 30 -3.04 11.43 -6.85
CA ILE A 30 -3.54 10.85 -5.59
C ILE A 30 -3.78 9.36 -5.81
N ILE A 31 -3.04 8.50 -5.10
CA ILE A 31 -3.02 7.06 -5.35
C ILE A 31 -3.42 6.29 -4.09
N LEU A 32 -4.24 5.25 -4.26
CA LEU A 32 -4.61 4.31 -3.20
C LEU A 32 -3.81 3.00 -3.33
N GLU A 33 -3.16 2.62 -2.24
CA GLU A 33 -2.67 1.26 -2.02
C GLU A 33 -3.64 0.55 -1.04
N PRO A 34 -4.42 -0.46 -1.48
CA PRO A 34 -5.49 -1.06 -0.66
C PRO A 34 -5.03 -2.15 0.32
N SER A 35 -3.78 -2.60 0.27
CA SER A 35 -3.17 -3.66 1.11
C SER A 35 -1.65 -3.44 1.29
N ALA A 36 -1.28 -2.43 2.09
CA ALA A 36 0.05 -1.81 2.03
C ALA A 36 1.23 -2.71 2.42
N GLY A 37 1.01 -3.77 3.18
CA GLY A 37 2.06 -4.63 3.71
C GLY A 37 3.10 -3.80 4.49
N LYS A 38 4.39 -3.91 4.14
CA LYS A 38 5.46 -3.07 4.72
C LYS A 38 5.62 -1.69 4.04
N GLY A 39 4.78 -1.38 3.06
CA GLY A 39 4.75 -0.09 2.37
C GLY A 39 5.80 0.03 1.26
N ASN A 40 6.22 -1.05 0.62
CA ASN A 40 7.19 -0.99 -0.48
C ASN A 40 6.63 -0.22 -1.69
N ILE A 41 5.36 -0.48 -2.05
CA ILE A 41 4.67 0.28 -3.10
C ILE A 41 4.53 1.75 -2.67
N ILE A 42 4.18 2.02 -1.41
CA ILE A 42 4.11 3.39 -0.88
C ILE A 42 5.44 4.13 -1.07
N ASP A 43 6.56 3.51 -0.69
CA ASP A 43 7.90 4.09 -0.84
C ASP A 43 8.20 4.41 -2.31
N TYR A 44 7.89 3.47 -3.21
CA TYR A 44 8.04 3.66 -4.66
C TYR A 44 7.20 4.83 -5.18
N LEU A 45 5.89 4.86 -4.88
CA LEU A 45 4.99 5.91 -5.35
C LEU A 45 5.48 7.31 -4.92
N LYS A 46 5.96 7.42 -3.69
CA LYS A 46 6.52 8.68 -3.17
C LYS A 46 7.81 9.09 -3.88
N GLU A 47 8.71 8.16 -4.13
CA GLU A 47 9.97 8.42 -4.82
C GLU A 47 9.73 8.94 -6.25
N TYR A 48 8.70 8.44 -6.93
CA TYR A 48 8.35 8.81 -8.31
C TYR A 48 7.36 9.98 -8.41
N GLY A 49 7.13 10.70 -7.30
CA GLY A 49 6.43 11.99 -7.32
C GLY A 49 4.92 11.91 -7.19
N ALA A 50 4.35 10.83 -6.64
CA ALA A 50 2.94 10.83 -6.25
C ALA A 50 2.63 12.04 -5.37
N LYS A 51 1.53 12.73 -5.67
CA LYS A 51 1.09 13.92 -4.92
C LYS A 51 0.65 13.52 -3.52
N GLU A 52 -0.10 12.42 -3.42
CA GLU A 52 -0.56 11.86 -2.16
C GLU A 52 -0.70 10.35 -2.30
N VAL A 53 -0.33 9.63 -1.24
CA VAL A 53 -0.53 8.18 -1.14
C VAL A 53 -1.47 7.92 0.04
N LEU A 54 -2.60 7.30 -0.27
CA LEU A 54 -3.59 6.81 0.68
C LEU A 54 -3.42 5.30 0.82
N PHE A 55 -3.67 4.74 2.00
CA PHE A 55 -3.56 3.29 2.15
C PHE A 55 -4.57 2.62 3.08
N CYS A 56 -4.75 1.31 2.87
CA CYS A 56 -5.38 0.36 3.78
C CYS A 56 -4.43 -0.79 4.13
N GLU A 57 -4.56 -1.34 5.33
CA GLU A 57 -3.80 -2.51 5.78
C GLU A 57 -4.52 -3.17 6.96
N ILE A 58 -4.85 -4.46 6.80
CA ILE A 58 -5.61 -5.24 7.80
C ILE A 58 -4.75 -5.60 9.00
N ASN A 59 -3.45 -5.84 8.79
CA ASN A 59 -2.51 -6.14 9.86
C ASN A 59 -2.09 -4.86 10.58
N LYS A 60 -2.46 -4.74 11.87
CA LYS A 60 -2.21 -3.55 12.67
C LYS A 60 -0.74 -3.18 12.81
N ASP A 61 0.16 -4.15 12.92
CA ASP A 61 1.59 -3.90 13.08
C ASP A 61 2.20 -3.34 11.78
N LEU A 62 1.76 -3.88 10.63
CA LEU A 62 2.14 -3.40 9.31
C LEU A 62 1.54 -2.01 9.00
N ALA A 63 0.30 -1.79 9.39
CA ALA A 63 -0.36 -0.48 9.27
C ALA A 63 0.41 0.58 10.07
N GLU A 64 0.89 0.27 11.27
CA GLU A 64 1.66 1.21 12.09
C GLU A 64 2.98 1.62 11.43
N ILE A 65 3.66 0.68 10.76
CA ILE A 65 4.82 0.98 9.93
C ILE A 65 4.42 1.93 8.78
N CYS A 66 3.33 1.64 8.07
CA CYS A 66 2.88 2.41 6.91
C CYS A 66 2.36 3.80 7.26
N LYS A 67 1.83 4.04 8.47
CA LYS A 67 1.43 5.38 8.94
C LYS A 67 2.58 6.37 8.99
N THR A 68 3.82 5.91 9.16
CA THR A 68 5.00 6.78 9.06
C THR A 68 5.32 7.17 7.62
N LYS A 69 4.72 6.48 6.65
CA LYS A 69 4.98 6.60 5.21
C LYS A 69 3.83 7.20 4.42
N ALA A 70 2.57 7.10 4.83
CA ALA A 70 1.42 7.58 4.05
C ALA A 70 0.18 7.80 4.93
N ASN A 71 -0.90 8.30 4.33
CA ASN A 71 -2.15 8.57 5.03
C ASN A 71 -3.04 7.31 5.03
N GLN A 72 -3.32 6.76 6.21
CA GLN A 72 -4.26 5.63 6.32
C GLN A 72 -5.70 6.12 6.18
N ILE A 73 -6.48 5.52 5.28
CA ILE A 73 -7.90 5.87 5.08
C ILE A 73 -8.86 4.78 5.55
N GLY A 74 -8.34 3.59 5.86
CA GLY A 74 -9.11 2.47 6.40
C GLY A 74 -8.23 1.30 6.83
N THR A 75 -8.84 0.32 7.49
CA THR A 75 -8.16 -0.95 7.85
C THR A 75 -8.43 -2.00 6.78
N ASP A 76 -9.70 -2.23 6.45
CA ASP A 76 -10.13 -3.12 5.37
C ASP A 76 -10.59 -2.27 4.18
N PHE A 77 -9.97 -2.48 3.02
CA PHE A 77 -10.33 -1.81 1.78
C PHE A 77 -11.77 -2.14 1.34
N LEU A 78 -12.24 -3.36 1.58
CA LEU A 78 -13.59 -3.81 1.20
C LEU A 78 -14.69 -3.14 2.02
N GLU A 79 -14.34 -2.54 3.15
CA GLU A 79 -15.26 -1.79 4.01
C GLU A 79 -15.22 -0.27 3.74
N LEU A 80 -14.34 0.21 2.85
CA LEU A 80 -14.29 1.63 2.51
C LEU A 80 -15.57 2.08 1.82
N LYS A 81 -16.00 3.29 2.19
CA LYS A 81 -17.09 3.97 1.50
C LYS A 81 -16.57 4.78 0.32
N PRO A 82 -17.35 4.95 -0.76
CA PRO A 82 -16.93 5.71 -1.94
C PRO A 82 -16.41 7.12 -1.64
N GLU A 83 -16.93 7.77 -0.59
CA GLU A 83 -16.51 9.12 -0.20
C GLU A 83 -15.06 9.16 0.31
N ALA A 84 -14.55 8.05 0.89
CA ALA A 84 -13.18 7.96 1.39
C ALA A 84 -12.14 7.87 0.28
N VAL A 85 -12.55 7.49 -0.94
CA VAL A 85 -11.68 7.38 -2.12
C VAL A 85 -12.02 8.44 -3.18
N ALA A 86 -12.83 9.43 -2.81
CA ALA A 86 -13.19 10.53 -3.71
C ALA A 86 -11.93 11.31 -4.10
N GLY A 87 -11.62 11.33 -5.40
CA GLY A 87 -10.43 12.01 -5.92
C GLY A 87 -9.18 11.13 -6.03
N VAL A 88 -9.26 9.84 -5.66
CA VAL A 88 -8.22 8.87 -6.01
C VAL A 88 -8.19 8.69 -7.53
N GLU A 89 -7.00 8.83 -8.12
CA GLU A 89 -6.78 8.78 -9.56
C GLU A 89 -6.25 7.41 -10.03
N ALA A 90 -5.67 6.63 -9.12
CA ALA A 90 -5.21 5.26 -9.40
C ALA A 90 -5.26 4.39 -8.15
N ILE A 91 -5.48 3.09 -8.35
CA ILE A 91 -5.28 2.04 -7.34
C ILE A 91 -4.10 1.19 -7.79
N ILE A 92 -3.05 1.11 -6.98
CA ILE A 92 -1.87 0.29 -7.27
C ILE A 92 -1.74 -0.74 -6.16
N VAL A 93 -1.69 -2.02 -6.53
CA VAL A 93 -1.66 -3.15 -5.60
C VAL A 93 -0.85 -4.29 -6.20
N ASN A 94 -0.21 -5.10 -5.34
CA ASN A 94 0.37 -6.37 -5.75
C ASN A 94 -0.73 -7.45 -5.79
N SER A 95 -0.93 -8.12 -6.93
CA SER A 95 -1.92 -9.19 -7.11
C SER A 95 -1.29 -10.56 -7.25
#